data_AF-A0A1F2SL78-F1
#
_entry.id   AF-A0A1F2SL78-F1
#
_cell.length_a   1.000
_cell.length_b   1.000
_cell.length_c   1.000
_cell.angle_alpha   90.00
_cell.angle_beta   90.00
_cell.angle_gamma   90.00
#
_symmetry.space_group_name_H-M   'P 1'
#
loop_
_entity.id
_entity.type
_entity.pdbx_description
1 polymer ?
#
loop_
_entity_poly.entity_id
_entity_poly.type
_entity_poly.pdbx_seq_one_letter_code
_entity_poly.pdbx_strand_id
1 'polypeptide(L)'
;MTLTRIVSGGQTGVDRGALDAALAAGFPCGGWCPEGRMAEDGAIPPHYPLTELPGAGYKQRTKRNVTDSDGTLAIYFGELSGGTETTVRYCEQLRKPVLLVDGDALAPEEIAAMATEFVAANEIATLNVAGPRESSHNGAAAYSRQVVTRLIAKSRSITADKLSLNASPEAP
;
A
#
# COMPACT_ATOMS: atom_id res chain seq x y z
N MET A 1 -14.27 -8.26 2.65
CA MET A 1 -13.32 -7.16 2.45
C MET A 1 -13.31 -6.84 0.96
N THR A 2 -13.25 -5.57 0.55
CA THR A 2 -13.35 -5.15 -0.87
C THR A 2 -12.01 -5.00 -1.57
N LEU A 3 -10.88 -5.21 -0.87
CA LEU A 3 -9.54 -5.04 -1.41
C LEU A 3 -9.29 -5.91 -2.64
N THR A 4 -8.99 -5.28 -3.76
CA THR A 4 -8.68 -5.94 -5.03
C THR A 4 -7.30 -5.58 -5.57
N ARG A 5 -6.71 -4.46 -5.13
CA ARG A 5 -5.45 -3.95 -5.66
C ARG A 5 -4.59 -3.24 -4.61
N ILE A 6 -3.28 -3.47 -4.67
CA ILE A 6 -2.26 -2.66 -3.98
C ILE A 6 -1.59 -1.72 -4.97
N VAL A 7 -1.50 -0.43 -4.64
CA VAL A 7 -0.70 0.52 -5.43
C VAL A 7 0.40 1.16 -4.60
N SER A 8 1.49 1.52 -5.25
CA SER A 8 2.59 2.27 -4.65
C SER A 8 3.41 2.96 -5.74
N GLY A 9 4.36 3.83 -5.37
CA GLY A 9 5.15 4.58 -6.36
C GLY A 9 6.54 4.02 -6.68
N GLY A 10 6.87 2.84 -6.16
CA GLY A 10 8.06 2.08 -6.55
C GLY A 10 9.41 2.58 -6.01
N GLN A 11 9.41 3.56 -5.09
CA GLN A 11 10.61 3.93 -4.36
C GLN A 11 11.16 2.72 -3.58
N THR A 12 12.44 2.71 -3.22
CA THR A 12 12.95 1.74 -2.24
C THR A 12 12.18 1.83 -0.91
N GLY A 13 12.41 0.91 0.02
CA GLY A 13 11.72 0.92 1.30
C GLY A 13 10.27 0.47 1.18
N VAL A 14 9.37 1.19 1.85
CA VAL A 14 7.97 0.78 2.02
C VAL A 14 7.26 0.50 0.69
N ASP A 15 7.52 1.33 -0.32
CA ASP A 15 6.86 1.23 -1.63
C ASP A 15 7.15 -0.13 -2.30
N ARG A 16 8.44 -0.51 -2.43
CA ARG A 16 8.83 -1.81 -2.99
C ARG A 16 8.45 -2.99 -2.10
N GLY A 17 8.54 -2.86 -0.77
CA GLY A 17 8.07 -3.90 0.13
C GLY A 17 6.61 -4.28 -0.11
N ALA A 18 5.75 -3.28 -0.34
CA ALA A 18 4.34 -3.50 -0.65
C ALA A 18 4.14 -4.18 -2.01
N LEU A 19 4.87 -3.74 -3.04
CA LEU A 19 4.81 -4.34 -4.37
C LEU A 19 5.33 -5.77 -4.38
N ASP A 20 6.43 -6.05 -3.68
CA ASP A 20 7.01 -7.39 -3.54
C ASP A 20 6.04 -8.37 -2.87
N ALA A 21 5.33 -7.92 -1.82
CA ALA A 21 4.31 -8.72 -1.17
C ALA A 21 3.16 -9.07 -2.14
N ALA A 22 2.67 -8.08 -2.88
CA ALA A 22 1.58 -8.29 -3.82
C ALA A 22 1.99 -9.21 -4.99
N LEU A 23 3.17 -8.99 -5.57
CA LEU A 23 3.71 -9.84 -6.64
C LEU A 23 3.92 -11.28 -6.17
N ALA A 24 4.52 -11.48 -4.98
CA ALA A 24 4.74 -12.81 -4.42
C ALA A 24 3.42 -13.56 -4.14
N ALA A 25 2.35 -12.85 -3.81
CA ALA A 25 1.04 -13.42 -3.57
C ALA A 25 0.20 -13.60 -4.86
N GLY A 26 0.68 -13.14 -6.02
CA GLY A 26 -0.13 -13.04 -7.25
C GLY A 26 -1.34 -12.12 -7.08
N PHE A 27 -1.23 -11.11 -6.22
CA PHE A 27 -2.28 -10.13 -5.97
C PHE A 27 -2.11 -8.92 -6.91
N PRO A 28 -3.18 -8.38 -7.52
CA PRO A 28 -3.06 -7.26 -8.44
C PRO A 28 -2.34 -6.06 -7.80
N CYS A 29 -1.29 -5.57 -8.46
CA CYS A 29 -0.57 -4.39 -8.01
C CYS A 29 -0.10 -3.48 -9.15
N GLY A 30 0.37 -2.29 -8.77
CA GLY A 30 0.97 -1.32 -9.68
C GLY A 30 1.06 0.06 -9.04
N GLY A 31 0.80 1.11 -9.81
CA GLY A 31 0.79 2.49 -9.34
C GLY A 31 1.60 3.41 -10.25
N TRP A 32 1.73 4.67 -9.82
CA TRP A 32 2.39 5.72 -10.59
C TRP A 32 3.82 5.94 -10.12
N CYS A 33 4.76 5.88 -11.04
CA CYS A 33 6.17 6.21 -10.80
C CYS A 33 6.59 7.46 -11.59
N PRO A 34 7.70 8.13 -11.22
CA PRO A 34 8.23 9.24 -12.01
C PRO A 34 8.58 8.83 -13.45
N GLU A 35 8.67 9.81 -14.33
CA GLU A 35 9.28 9.63 -15.66
C GLU A 35 10.69 9.03 -15.55
N GLY A 36 11.03 8.13 -16.47
CA GLY A 36 12.28 7.37 -16.43
C GLY A 36 12.31 6.32 -15.31
N ARG A 37 11.17 6.06 -14.67
CA ARG A 37 11.04 5.14 -13.53
C ARG A 37 12.02 5.47 -12.40
N MET A 38 12.24 6.74 -12.09
CA MET A 38 13.27 7.13 -11.12
C MET A 38 12.95 6.67 -9.68
N ALA A 39 13.95 6.08 -9.03
CA ALA A 39 14.02 5.82 -7.58
C ALA A 39 15.41 6.21 -7.05
N GLU A 40 15.64 6.12 -5.74
CA GLU A 40 16.91 6.54 -5.14
C GLU A 40 18.11 5.70 -5.56
N ASP A 41 17.88 4.44 -5.90
CA ASP A 41 18.89 3.47 -6.33
C ASP A 41 18.95 3.31 -7.85
N GLY A 42 18.37 4.25 -8.59
CA GLY A 42 18.31 4.25 -10.04
C GLY A 42 16.93 3.93 -10.59
N ALA A 43 16.87 3.36 -11.80
CA ALA A 43 15.61 3.04 -12.45
C ALA A 43 14.90 1.87 -11.75
N ILE A 44 13.60 2.03 -11.47
CA ILE A 44 12.77 1.00 -10.85
C ILE A 44 12.71 -0.21 -11.78
N PRO A 45 13.04 -1.42 -11.29
CA PRO A 45 13.06 -2.62 -12.10
C PRO A 45 11.77 -2.86 -12.91
N PRO A 46 11.86 -3.42 -14.12
CA PRO A 46 10.72 -3.57 -15.03
C PRO A 46 9.68 -4.59 -14.55
N HIS A 47 10.03 -5.47 -13.61
CA HIS A 47 9.08 -6.45 -13.06
C HIS A 47 8.00 -5.80 -12.18
N TYR A 48 8.21 -4.57 -11.69
CA TYR A 48 7.18 -3.81 -11.01
C TYR A 48 6.19 -3.22 -12.04
N PRO A 49 4.89 -3.57 -11.99
CA PRO A 49 3.88 -3.15 -12.96
C PRO A 49 3.42 -1.70 -12.73
N LEU A 50 4.37 -0.77 -12.82
CA LEU A 50 4.17 0.67 -12.60
C LEU A 50 4.01 1.41 -13.93
N THR A 51 3.15 2.41 -13.91
CA THR A 51 2.95 3.34 -15.02
C THR A 51 3.77 4.60 -14.76
N GLU A 52 4.58 5.00 -15.74
CA GLU A 52 5.27 6.28 -15.67
C GLU A 52 4.28 7.43 -15.79
N LEU A 53 4.50 8.48 -15.00
CA LEU A 53 3.76 9.73 -15.12
C LEU A 53 4.66 10.76 -15.83
N PRO A 54 4.39 11.10 -17.11
CA PRO A 54 5.26 11.97 -17.89
C PRO A 54 5.43 13.35 -17.24
N GLY A 55 6.66 13.88 -17.20
CA GLY A 55 6.98 15.17 -16.58
C GLY A 55 6.81 15.22 -15.06
N ALA A 56 6.59 14.08 -14.39
CA ALA A 56 6.38 14.02 -12.95
C ALA A 56 7.68 13.76 -12.19
N GLY A 57 7.90 14.58 -11.14
CA GLY A 57 8.81 14.25 -10.06
C GLY A 57 8.13 13.45 -8.95
N TYR A 58 8.84 13.27 -7.84
CA TYR A 58 8.35 12.50 -6.69
C TYR A 58 7.04 13.04 -6.09
N LYS A 59 6.84 14.37 -6.05
CA LYS A 59 5.61 14.95 -5.48
C LYS A 59 4.39 14.64 -6.34
N GLN A 60 4.52 14.77 -7.66
CA GLN A 60 3.44 14.54 -8.61
C GLN A 60 3.01 13.06 -8.62
N ARG A 61 3.95 12.10 -8.65
CA ARG A 61 3.60 10.68 -8.56
C ARG A 61 2.96 10.33 -7.22
N THR A 62 3.42 10.91 -6.11
CA THR A 62 2.83 10.66 -4.78
C THR A 62 1.39 11.16 -4.74
N LYS A 63 1.14 12.40 -5.18
CA LYS A 63 -0.22 12.96 -5.28
C LYS A 63 -1.11 12.08 -6.16
N ARG A 64 -0.60 11.59 -7.29
CA ARG A 64 -1.36 10.75 -8.21
C ARG A 64 -1.74 9.40 -7.59
N ASN A 65 -0.82 8.73 -6.89
CA ASN A 65 -1.14 7.49 -6.17
C ASN A 65 -2.20 7.68 -5.09
N VAL A 66 -2.18 8.82 -4.36
CA VAL A 66 -3.25 9.17 -3.41
C VAL A 66 -4.58 9.45 -4.12
N THR A 67 -4.54 10.14 -5.26
CA THR A 67 -5.75 10.51 -6.01
C THR A 67 -6.46 9.28 -6.59
N ASP A 68 -5.70 8.38 -7.20
CA ASP A 68 -6.19 7.20 -7.94
C ASP A 68 -6.35 5.95 -7.06
N SER A 69 -6.32 6.10 -5.73
CA SER A 69 -6.63 5.04 -4.75
C SER A 69 -7.82 5.43 -3.88
N ASP A 70 -8.44 4.44 -3.24
CA ASP A 70 -9.61 4.68 -2.36
C ASP A 70 -9.18 5.09 -0.95
N GLY A 71 -7.98 4.67 -0.53
CA GLY A 71 -7.35 5.10 0.72
C GLY A 71 -5.87 4.77 0.73
N THR A 72 -5.17 5.29 1.74
CA THR A 72 -3.72 5.10 1.90
C THR A 72 -3.37 4.51 3.25
N LEU A 73 -2.54 3.46 3.25
CA LEU A 73 -1.77 3.01 4.41
C LEU A 73 -0.41 3.72 4.38
N ALA A 74 -0.19 4.64 5.31
CA ALA A 74 1.05 5.38 5.47
C ALA A 74 1.85 4.80 6.66
N ILE A 75 2.95 4.12 6.36
CA ILE A 75 3.85 3.53 7.37
C ILE A 75 5.01 4.50 7.58
N TYR A 76 5.18 4.96 8.82
CA TYR A 76 6.36 5.73 9.25
C TYR A 76 7.08 4.98 10.38
N PHE A 77 8.22 5.50 10.83
CA PHE A 77 9.02 4.90 11.88
C PHE A 77 9.54 6.06 12.75
N GLY A 78 9.04 6.17 13.98
CA GLY A 78 9.39 7.24 14.89
C GLY A 78 8.78 8.59 14.50
N GLU A 79 9.54 9.45 13.82
CA GLU A 79 9.03 10.78 13.41
C GLU A 79 8.51 10.79 11.97
N LEU A 80 7.27 11.24 11.80
CA LEU A 80 6.68 11.43 10.47
C LEU A 80 7.43 12.53 9.71
N SER A 81 8.07 12.18 8.60
CA SER A 81 8.88 13.12 7.83
C SER A 81 8.89 12.83 6.33
N GLY A 82 9.37 13.81 5.56
CA GLY A 82 9.72 13.66 4.14
C GLY A 82 8.55 13.22 3.24
N GLY A 83 8.77 12.17 2.47
CA GLY A 83 7.79 11.65 1.50
C GLY A 83 6.51 11.11 2.16
N THR A 84 6.63 10.52 3.35
CA THR A 84 5.48 10.00 4.11
C THR A 84 4.59 11.14 4.60
N GLU A 85 5.20 12.18 5.20
CA GLU A 85 4.46 13.39 5.60
C GLU A 85 3.76 14.05 4.41
N THR A 86 4.45 14.15 3.27
CA THR A 86 3.87 14.68 2.02
C THR A 86 2.65 13.86 1.57
N THR A 87 2.70 12.53 1.75
CA THR A 87 1.59 11.63 1.40
C THR A 87 0.38 11.90 2.29
N VAL A 88 0.58 12.00 3.61
CA VAL A 88 -0.49 12.31 4.58
C VAL A 88 -1.13 13.65 4.26
N ARG A 89 -0.33 14.69 3.99
CA ARG A 89 -0.83 16.02 3.59
C ARG A 89 -1.68 15.95 2.31
N TYR A 90 -1.31 15.14 1.32
CA TYR A 90 -2.15 14.95 0.13
C TYR A 90 -3.46 14.21 0.43
N CYS A 91 -3.44 13.22 1.32
CA CYS A 91 -4.67 12.55 1.76
C CYS A 91 -5.64 13.55 2.41
N GLU A 92 -5.15 14.39 3.33
CA GLU A 92 -5.94 15.45 3.96
C GLU A 92 -6.52 16.44 2.94
N GLN A 93 -5.67 16.97 2.05
CA GLN A 93 -6.08 17.94 1.02
C GLN A 93 -7.15 17.39 0.07
N LEU A 94 -7.04 16.11 -0.29
CA LEU A 94 -7.94 15.44 -1.22
C LEU A 94 -9.11 14.75 -0.52
N ARG A 95 -9.20 14.84 0.81
CA ARG A 95 -10.18 14.14 1.66
C ARG A 95 -10.22 12.64 1.38
N LYS A 96 -9.05 12.03 1.18
CA LYS A 96 -8.88 10.59 1.04
C LYS A 96 -8.63 9.95 2.42
N PRO A 97 -9.29 8.84 2.76
CA PRO A 97 -8.99 8.08 3.96
C PRO A 97 -7.51 7.72 4.06
N VAL A 98 -6.92 7.92 5.23
CA VAL A 98 -5.54 7.55 5.52
C VAL A 98 -5.44 6.85 6.87
N LEU A 99 -4.78 5.70 6.88
CA LEU A 99 -4.35 5.02 8.08
C LEU A 99 -2.85 5.30 8.26
N LEU A 100 -2.52 6.08 9.28
CA LEU A 100 -1.15 6.43 9.65
C LEU A 100 -0.69 5.55 10.81
N VAL A 101 0.41 4.83 10.64
CA VAL A 101 0.90 3.82 11.59
C VAL A 101 2.41 3.88 11.78
N ASP A 102 2.85 3.69 13.02
CA ASP A 102 4.26 3.68 13.40
C ASP A 102 4.81 2.24 13.42
N GLY A 103 5.73 1.95 12.52
CA GLY A 103 6.40 0.67 12.41
C GLY A 103 7.44 0.40 13.50
N ASP A 104 7.91 1.43 14.22
CA ASP A 104 8.77 1.25 15.39
C ASP A 104 7.97 0.84 16.63
N ALA A 105 6.71 1.29 16.71
CA ALA A 105 5.84 1.04 17.86
C ALA A 105 5.04 -0.26 17.75
N LEU A 106 4.75 -0.72 16.54
CA LEU A 106 3.83 -1.84 16.29
C LEU A 106 4.52 -2.97 15.51
N ALA A 107 4.11 -4.20 15.78
CA ALA A 107 4.52 -5.34 14.97
C ALA A 107 3.75 -5.37 13.64
N PRO A 108 4.31 -6.00 12.57
CA PRO A 108 3.63 -6.11 11.28
C PRO A 108 2.24 -6.77 11.33
N GLU A 109 2.01 -7.70 12.27
CA GLU A 109 0.70 -8.35 12.47
C GLU A 109 -0.36 -7.36 12.97
N GLU A 110 0.01 -6.47 13.88
CA GLU A 110 -0.88 -5.47 14.46
C GLU A 110 -1.29 -4.44 13.40
N ILE A 111 -0.32 -3.93 12.64
CA ILE A 111 -0.62 -3.02 11.53
C ILE A 111 -1.47 -3.71 10.46
N ALA A 112 -1.21 -4.99 10.15
CA ALA A 112 -2.05 -5.72 9.20
C ALA A 112 -3.50 -5.89 9.67
N ALA A 113 -3.72 -6.08 10.97
CA ALA A 113 -5.06 -6.12 11.56
C ALA A 113 -5.75 -4.75 11.44
N MET A 114 -5.06 -3.67 11.86
CA MET A 114 -5.57 -2.29 11.72
C MET A 114 -5.88 -1.92 10.27
N ALA A 115 -5.00 -2.30 9.33
CA ALA A 115 -5.21 -2.07 7.90
C ALA A 115 -6.41 -2.87 7.36
N THR A 116 -6.65 -4.07 7.89
CA THR A 116 -7.83 -4.88 7.52
C THR A 116 -9.12 -4.19 7.95
N GLU A 117 -9.18 -3.70 9.17
CA GLU A 117 -10.32 -2.94 9.71
C GLU A 117 -10.53 -1.63 8.93
N PHE A 118 -9.45 -0.88 8.70
CA PHE A 118 -9.47 0.36 7.93
C PHE A 118 -10.03 0.15 6.52
N VAL A 119 -9.57 -0.88 5.82
CA VAL A 119 -10.06 -1.20 4.48
C VAL A 119 -11.54 -1.60 4.51
N ALA A 120 -11.96 -2.40 5.50
CA ALA A 120 -13.36 -2.80 5.62
C ALA A 120 -14.28 -1.60 5.93
N ALA A 121 -13.88 -0.73 6.86
CA ALA A 121 -14.65 0.43 7.29
C ALA A 121 -14.81 1.50 6.21
N ASN A 122 -13.85 1.59 5.28
CA ASN A 122 -13.83 2.59 4.21
C ASN A 122 -14.09 1.99 2.81
N GLU A 123 -14.48 0.71 2.75
CA GLU A 123 -14.75 -0.03 1.51
C GLU A 123 -13.62 0.05 0.45
N ILE A 124 -12.36 0.15 0.90
CA ILE A 124 -11.20 0.37 0.03
C ILE A 124 -10.97 -0.81 -0.91
N ALA A 125 -11.12 -0.59 -2.21
CA ALA A 125 -10.82 -1.58 -3.25
C ALA A 125 -9.37 -1.47 -3.73
N THR A 126 -8.85 -0.25 -3.89
CA THR A 126 -7.47 0.05 -4.24
C THR A 126 -6.78 0.76 -3.07
N LEU A 127 -5.87 0.06 -2.40
CA LEU A 127 -5.09 0.61 -1.28
C LEU A 127 -3.73 1.08 -1.77
N ASN A 128 -3.44 2.38 -1.59
CA ASN A 128 -2.09 2.90 -1.72
C ASN A 128 -1.28 2.58 -0.47
N VAL A 129 -0.05 2.11 -0.63
CA VAL A 129 0.90 1.89 0.48
C VAL A 129 2.11 2.78 0.26
N ALA A 130 2.42 3.60 1.27
CA ALA A 130 3.47 4.60 1.20
C ALA A 130 4.25 4.67 2.51
N GLY A 131 5.52 5.05 2.42
CA GLY A 131 6.40 5.24 3.58
C GLY A 131 7.79 5.69 3.18
N PRO A 132 8.76 5.66 4.11
CA PRO A 132 10.11 6.08 3.81
C PRO A 132 10.81 5.14 2.82
N ARG A 133 11.77 5.73 2.11
CA ARG A 133 12.76 5.01 1.31
C ARG A 133 13.75 4.27 2.20
N GLU A 134 14.41 3.24 1.65
CA GLU A 134 15.30 2.36 2.41
C GLU A 134 16.47 3.15 3.03
N SER A 135 17.02 4.14 2.32
CA SER A 135 18.08 4.99 2.87
C SER A 135 17.63 5.86 4.06
N SER A 136 16.32 6.11 4.21
CA SER A 136 15.76 6.88 5.32
C SER A 136 15.40 5.98 6.50
N HIS A 137 15.07 4.71 6.26
CA HIS A 137 14.90 3.72 7.31
C HIS A 137 15.28 2.33 6.81
N ASN A 138 16.38 1.79 7.35
CA ASN A 138 16.83 0.44 7.02
C ASN A 138 15.80 -0.60 7.49
N GLY A 139 15.45 -1.56 6.64
CA GLY A 139 14.44 -2.57 6.90
C GLY A 139 13.01 -2.17 6.53
N ALA A 140 12.77 -0.95 6.04
CA ALA A 140 11.44 -0.47 5.69
C ALA A 140 10.76 -1.34 4.62
N ALA A 141 11.51 -1.81 3.61
CA ALA A 141 10.98 -2.73 2.60
C ALA A 141 10.56 -4.08 3.21
N ALA A 142 11.42 -4.67 4.04
CA ALA A 142 11.13 -5.94 4.69
C ALA A 142 9.92 -5.85 5.63
N TYR A 143 9.81 -4.74 6.37
CA TYR A 143 8.70 -4.47 7.26
C TYR A 143 7.38 -4.32 6.49
N SER A 144 7.34 -3.43 5.49
CA SER A 144 6.18 -3.23 4.62
C SER A 144 5.72 -4.52 3.94
N ARG A 145 6.67 -5.32 3.44
CA ARG A 145 6.39 -6.62 2.83
C ARG A 145 5.64 -7.56 3.80
N GLN A 146 6.05 -7.59 5.07
CA GLN A 146 5.41 -8.42 6.08
C GLN A 146 3.99 -7.97 6.43
N VAL A 147 3.76 -6.66 6.52
CA VAL A 147 2.43 -6.07 6.74
C VAL A 147 1.50 -6.43 5.57
N VAL A 148 1.92 -6.12 4.35
CA VAL A 148 1.08 -6.28 3.15
C VAL A 148 0.81 -7.75 2.83
N THR A 149 1.77 -8.64 3.07
CA THR A 149 1.55 -10.10 2.93
C THR A 149 0.41 -10.58 3.82
N ARG A 150 0.38 -10.16 5.08
CA ARG A 150 -0.66 -10.52 6.04
C ARG A 150 -2.01 -9.91 5.69
N LEU A 151 -2.01 -8.64 5.28
CA LEU A 151 -3.22 -7.95 4.81
C LEU A 151 -3.87 -8.70 3.63
N ILE A 152 -3.07 -9.11 2.63
CA ILE A 152 -3.56 -9.89 1.48
C ILE A 152 -4.06 -11.27 1.91
N ALA A 153 -3.39 -11.94 2.85
CA ALA A 153 -3.85 -13.23 3.37
C ALA A 153 -5.23 -13.11 4.04
N LYS A 154 -5.42 -12.09 4.89
CA LYS A 154 -6.71 -11.81 5.56
C LYS A 154 -7.82 -11.46 4.56
N SER A 155 -7.51 -10.68 3.50
CA SER A 155 -8.50 -10.31 2.48
C SER A 155 -9.06 -11.52 1.72
N ARG A 156 -8.20 -12.51 1.42
CA ARG A 156 -8.59 -13.77 0.77
C ARG A 156 -9.41 -14.67 1.68
N SER A 157 -9.02 -14.81 2.95
CA SER A 157 -9.77 -15.63 3.92
C SER A 157 -11.20 -15.13 4.08
N ILE A 158 -11.39 -13.83 4.27
CA ILE A 158 -12.73 -13.23 4.41
C ILE A 158 -13.59 -13.45 3.15
N THR A 159 -12.97 -13.47 1.97
CA THR A 159 -13.69 -13.72 0.71
C THR A 159 -14.12 -15.18 0.61
N ALA A 160 -13.27 -16.12 1.00
CA ALA A 160 -13.59 -17.54 1.04
C ALA A 160 -14.70 -17.86 2.07
N ASP A 161 -14.67 -17.22 3.24
CA ASP A 161 -15.70 -17.39 4.28
C ASP A 161 -17.08 -16.87 3.80
N LYS A 162 -17.12 -15.72 3.14
CA LYS A 162 -18.36 -15.17 2.55
C LYS A 162 -18.94 -16.07 1.45
N LEU A 163 -18.08 -16.64 0.60
CA LEU A 163 -18.51 -17.60 -0.43
C LEU A 163 -19.06 -18.88 0.19
N SER A 164 -18.45 -19.36 1.28
CA SER A 164 -18.88 -20.57 1.99
C SER A 164 -20.21 -20.39 2.72
N LEU A 165 -20.44 -19.23 3.34
CA LEU A 165 -21.73 -18.89 4.00
C LEU A 165 -22.89 -18.79 3.00
N ASN A 166 -22.64 -18.23 1.81
CA ASN A 166 -23.67 -18.07 0.77
C ASN A 166 -23.96 -19.36 -0.02
N ALA A 167 -23.18 -20.43 0.19
CA ALA A 167 -23.34 -21.71 -0.50
C ALA A 167 -24.24 -22.70 0.26
N SER A 168 -24.89 -22.29 1.36
CA SER A 168 -25.89 -23.12 2.02
C SER A 168 -27.17 -23.18 1.18
N PRO A 169 -27.64 -24.37 0.76
CA PRO A 169 -28.90 -24.46 0.01
C PRO A 169 -30.05 -24.08 0.93
N GLU A 170 -30.97 -23.25 0.44
CA GLU A 170 -32.30 -23.12 1.02
C GLU A 170 -32.88 -24.54 1.11
N ALA A 171 -33.01 -25.04 2.35
CA ALA A 171 -33.66 -26.31 2.60
C ALA A 171 -35.17 -26.14 2.34
N PRO A 172 -35.82 -27.12 1.70
CA PRO A 172 -37.23 -27.06 1.33
C PRO A 172 -38.17 -27.07 2.54
#